data_AF-A0AAV4N2W7-F1
#
_entry.id   AF-A0AAV4N2W7-F1
#
_cell.length_a   1.000
_cell.length_b   1.000
_cell.length_c   1.000
_cell.angle_alpha   90.00
_cell.angle_beta   90.00
_cell.angle_gamma   90.00
#
_symmetry.space_group_name_H-M   'P 1'
#
loop_
_entity.id
_entity.type
_entity.pdbx_description
1 polymer ?
#
loop_
_entity_poly.entity_id
_entity_poly.type
_entity_poly.pdbx_seq_one_letter_code
_entity_poly.pdbx_strand_id
1 'polypeptide(L)'
;MLNTPGFELINFDESLKLSDHGHAAHCCIYSSCCTSVFDNYKSSALISMQMRFDGQLGFHGGLVHESNIPNGLNRELKEEINLDEKFFVTEKDYLFTHVQTSNNLCLHFYAKEVTLKDFEAIERSIFEASDFGKETMGIFRVPMFTMNDGYRGLPAFLNNCFVGYAKNQFLNFLLFSKLMSLEEIKVAIESSKKNIQVKCT
;
A
#
# COMPACT_ATOMS: atom_id res chain seq x y z
N MET A 1 2.71 -7.99 16.05
CA MET A 1 3.26 -7.73 14.70
C MET A 1 3.40 -9.04 13.97
N LEU A 2 3.22 -9.05 12.65
CA LEU A 2 3.57 -10.21 11.83
C LEU A 2 5.10 -10.25 11.74
N ASN A 3 5.72 -11.14 12.52
CA ASN A 3 7.16 -11.22 12.62
C ASN A 3 7.74 -11.57 11.24
N THR A 4 8.34 -10.57 10.56
CA THR A 4 8.93 -10.73 9.24
C THR A 4 10.42 -10.41 9.38
N PRO A 5 11.31 -11.38 9.12
CA PRO A 5 12.75 -11.13 9.15
C PRO A 5 13.13 -9.91 8.29
N GLY A 6 13.90 -8.99 8.87
CA GLY A 6 14.34 -7.76 8.19
C GLY A 6 13.30 -6.64 8.12
N PHE A 7 12.13 -6.78 8.78
CA PHE A 7 11.17 -5.70 8.94
C PHE A 7 11.20 -5.21 10.39
N GLU A 8 12.07 -4.25 10.68
CA GLU A 8 12.26 -3.71 12.03
C GLU A 8 11.64 -2.32 12.12
N LEU A 9 10.59 -2.17 12.95
CA LEU A 9 9.97 -0.88 13.18
C LEU A 9 10.91 0.02 13.99
N ILE A 10 10.99 1.29 13.57
CA ILE A 10 11.74 2.34 14.25
C ILE A 10 10.87 3.59 14.37
N ASN A 11 11.13 4.44 15.37
CA ASN A 11 10.47 5.73 15.44
C ASN A 11 10.94 6.65 14.31
N PHE A 12 10.06 7.56 13.87
CA PHE A 12 10.37 8.51 12.80
C PHE A 12 11.61 9.35 13.14
N ASP A 13 11.64 9.98 14.32
CA ASP A 13 12.77 10.81 14.75
C ASP A 13 14.08 10.03 14.94
N GLU A 14 14.00 8.74 15.22
CA GLU A 14 15.17 7.87 15.32
C GLU A 14 15.70 7.52 13.92
N SER A 15 14.81 7.28 12.95
CA SER A 15 15.21 7.02 11.57
C SER A 15 15.96 8.20 10.94
N LEU A 16 15.59 9.45 11.28
CA LEU A 16 16.28 10.65 10.79
C LEU A 16 17.70 10.82 11.36
N LYS A 17 18.05 10.10 12.43
CA LYS A 17 19.40 10.12 13.03
C LYS A 17 20.35 9.12 12.37
N LEU A 18 19.85 8.24 11.50
CA LEU A 18 20.65 7.24 10.79
C LEU A 18 21.32 7.88 9.56
N SER A 19 22.51 8.45 9.76
CA SER A 19 23.21 9.24 8.73
C SER A 19 23.68 8.45 7.51
N ASP A 20 23.80 7.13 7.62
CA ASP A 20 24.22 6.20 6.57
C ASP A 20 23.04 5.55 5.84
N HIS A 21 21.81 5.93 6.17
CA HIS A 21 20.61 5.38 5.57
C HIS A 21 19.96 6.35 4.58
N GLY A 22 19.58 5.85 3.41
CA GLY A 22 18.68 6.55 2.50
C GLY A 22 17.23 6.51 2.99
N HIS A 23 16.39 7.38 2.45
CA HIS A 23 14.98 7.43 2.81
C HIS A 23 14.11 7.13 1.59
N ALA A 24 13.08 6.31 1.80
CA ALA A 24 11.98 6.15 0.85
C ALA A 24 10.67 6.31 1.60
N ALA A 25 9.66 6.88 0.93
CA ALA A 25 8.35 7.08 1.52
C ALA A 25 7.29 6.56 0.57
N HIS A 26 6.30 5.86 1.12
CA HIS A 26 5.16 5.36 0.36
C HIS A 26 3.86 5.75 1.06
N CYS A 27 2.80 5.92 0.26
CA CYS A 27 1.48 6.26 0.75
C CYS A 27 0.42 5.24 0.29
N CYS A 28 -0.43 4.85 1.22
CA CYS A 28 -1.70 4.20 0.93
C CYS A 28 -2.80 5.27 0.84
N ILE A 29 -3.33 5.52 -0.36
CA ILE A 29 -4.58 6.26 -0.55
C ILE A 29 -5.72 5.27 -0.30
N TYR A 30 -6.61 5.54 0.66
CA TYR A 30 -7.68 4.61 1.03
C TYR A 30 -8.99 5.30 1.44
N SER A 31 -10.07 4.51 1.47
CA SER A 31 -11.35 4.90 2.06
C SER A 31 -11.88 3.76 2.91
N SER A 32 -12.28 4.04 4.16
CA SER A 32 -12.83 3.04 5.10
C SER A 32 -14.29 2.62 4.82
N CYS A 33 -14.80 2.94 3.62
CA CYS A 33 -16.18 2.65 3.27
C CYS A 33 -16.40 1.15 2.96
N CYS A 34 -17.45 0.57 3.57
CA CYS A 34 -17.92 -0.74 3.18
C CYS A 34 -18.68 -0.65 1.86
N THR A 35 -18.24 -1.40 0.84
CA THR A 35 -18.88 -1.43 -0.48
C THR A 35 -19.29 -2.85 -0.87
N SER A 36 -20.44 -2.98 -1.54
CA SER A 36 -20.89 -4.27 -2.07
C SER A 36 -20.10 -4.64 -3.31
N VAL A 37 -19.72 -5.91 -3.42
CA VAL A 37 -18.99 -6.49 -4.57
C VAL A 37 -19.76 -7.74 -5.03
N PHE A 38 -20.04 -7.82 -6.33
CA PHE A 38 -20.80 -8.92 -6.96
C PHE A 38 -22.11 -9.29 -6.23
N ASP A 39 -22.82 -8.26 -5.75
CA ASP A 39 -24.09 -8.30 -5.01
C ASP A 39 -24.12 -9.07 -3.67
N ASN A 40 -23.11 -9.91 -3.39
CA ASN A 40 -23.12 -10.86 -2.27
C ASN A 40 -21.88 -10.78 -1.37
N TYR A 41 -20.89 -9.97 -1.72
CA TYR A 41 -19.68 -9.76 -0.91
C TYR A 41 -19.59 -8.32 -0.45
N LYS A 42 -18.94 -8.11 0.70
CA LYS A 42 -18.67 -6.78 1.24
C LYS A 42 -17.17 -6.56 1.29
N SER A 43 -16.70 -5.54 0.59
CA SER A 43 -15.35 -5.01 0.75
C SER A 43 -15.32 -4.15 2.02
N SER A 44 -14.36 -4.37 2.91
CA SER A 44 -14.25 -3.58 4.15
C SER A 44 -13.62 -2.19 3.95
N ALA A 45 -12.90 -2.00 2.85
CA ALA A 45 -12.27 -0.73 2.48
C ALA A 45 -12.02 -0.66 0.96
N LEU A 46 -11.72 0.53 0.47
CA LEU A 46 -11.06 0.76 -0.82
C LEU A 46 -9.61 1.14 -0.56
N ILE A 47 -8.67 0.45 -1.22
CA ILE A 47 -7.24 0.65 -1.04
C ILE A 47 -6.59 0.70 -2.41
N SER A 48 -5.83 1.76 -2.67
CA SER A 48 -5.11 1.96 -3.93
C SER A 48 -3.70 1.39 -3.84
N MET A 49 -3.35 0.53 -4.78
CA MET A 49 -1.99 0.09 -5.06
C MET A 49 -1.72 0.19 -6.57
N GLN A 50 -0.45 0.11 -6.96
CA GLN A 50 -0.01 0.23 -8.34
C GLN A 50 0.77 -1.00 -8.82
N MET A 51 0.67 -1.25 -10.13
CA MET A 51 1.60 -2.10 -10.87
C MET A 51 2.77 -1.22 -11.31
N ARG A 52 4.00 -1.62 -10.95
CA ARG A 52 5.22 -0.91 -11.34
C ARG A 52 5.73 -1.39 -12.70
N PHE A 53 6.65 -0.62 -13.27
CA PHE A 53 7.34 -0.96 -14.53
C PHE A 53 8.05 -2.33 -14.50
N ASP A 54 8.49 -2.78 -13.32
CA ASP A 54 9.17 -4.06 -13.10
C ASP A 54 8.19 -5.25 -12.95
N GLY A 55 6.90 -5.02 -13.13
CA GLY A 55 5.85 -6.05 -13.04
C GLY A 55 5.48 -6.46 -11.62
N GLN A 56 5.93 -5.70 -10.61
CA GLN A 56 5.61 -5.96 -9.20
C GLN A 56 4.57 -4.98 -8.67
N LEU A 57 3.83 -5.42 -7.66
CA LEU A 57 2.83 -4.62 -6.97
C LEU A 57 3.46 -3.79 -5.85
N GLY A 58 3.09 -2.52 -5.76
CA GLY A 58 3.60 -1.59 -4.75
C GLY A 58 2.61 -0.51 -4.35
N PHE A 59 2.98 0.26 -3.35
CA PHE A 59 2.30 1.51 -3.02
C PHE A 59 2.87 2.66 -3.84
N HIS A 60 2.15 3.78 -3.85
CA HIS A 60 2.60 5.02 -4.48
C HIS A 60 3.70 5.66 -3.63
N GLY A 61 4.68 6.26 -4.27
CA GLY A 61 5.86 6.85 -3.65
C GLY A 61 7.16 6.17 -4.09
N GLY A 62 8.26 6.63 -3.50
CA GLY A 62 9.59 6.25 -3.94
C GLY A 62 10.68 6.77 -3.01
N LEU A 63 11.88 6.91 -3.57
CA LEU A 63 13.01 7.48 -2.85
C LEU A 63 12.77 8.96 -2.56
N VAL A 64 13.20 9.40 -1.39
CA VAL A 64 13.08 10.79 -0.94
C VAL A 64 14.47 11.36 -0.76
N HIS A 65 14.73 12.47 -1.44
CA HIS A 65 16.01 13.19 -1.38
C HIS A 65 15.87 14.54 -0.67
N GLU A 66 14.64 14.97 -0.46
CA GLU A 66 14.27 16.19 0.24
C GLU A 66 14.51 16.05 1.74
N SER A 67 14.90 17.16 2.38
CA SER A 67 15.06 17.20 3.84
C SER A 67 13.74 17.00 4.60
N ASN A 68 12.60 17.20 3.92
CA ASN A 68 11.27 16.99 4.47
C ASN A 68 10.60 15.81 3.75
N ILE A 69 10.38 14.71 4.50
CA ILE A 69 9.86 13.46 3.94
C ILE A 69 8.50 13.62 3.26
N PRO A 70 7.49 14.29 3.87
CA PRO A 70 6.22 14.56 3.20
C PRO A 70 6.36 15.32 1.87
N ASN A 71 7.27 16.29 1.75
CA ASN A 71 7.45 17.03 0.50
C ASN A 71 7.92 16.13 -0.64
N GLY A 72 8.92 15.28 -0.39
CA GLY A 72 9.39 14.32 -1.40
C GLY A 72 8.31 13.30 -1.75
N LEU A 73 7.59 12.78 -0.75
CA LEU A 73 6.47 11.89 -0.99
C LEU A 73 5.37 12.56 -1.84
N ASN A 74 5.00 13.81 -1.56
CA ASN A 74 3.97 14.51 -2.34
C ASN A 74 4.40 14.79 -3.78
N ARG A 75 5.70 15.00 -4.03
CA ARG A 75 6.24 15.06 -5.40
C ARG A 75 6.01 13.74 -6.13
N GLU A 76 6.41 12.62 -5.53
CA GLU A 76 6.20 11.28 -6.11
C GLU A 76 4.72 11.01 -6.37
N LEU A 77 3.83 11.32 -5.40
CA LEU A 77 2.39 11.15 -5.57
C LEU A 77 1.81 12.04 -6.69
N LYS A 78 2.40 13.21 -6.93
CA LYS A 78 1.99 14.07 -8.05
C LYS A 78 2.41 13.46 -9.38
N GLU A 79 3.60 12.87 -9.45
CA GLU A 79 4.18 12.30 -10.67
C GLU A 79 3.52 10.96 -11.05
N GLU A 80 3.24 10.09 -10.06
CA GLU A 80 2.68 8.74 -10.27
C GLU A 80 1.16 8.70 -10.44
N ILE A 81 0.41 9.51 -9.68
CA ILE A 81 -1.07 9.45 -9.64
C ILE A 81 -1.76 10.79 -9.89
N ASN A 82 -1.01 11.84 -10.26
CA ASN A 82 -1.51 13.20 -10.43
C ASN A 82 -2.30 13.69 -9.21
N LEU A 83 -1.81 13.41 -8.00
CA LEU A 83 -2.51 13.77 -6.77
C LEU A 83 -2.80 15.28 -6.71
N ASP A 84 -4.03 15.65 -6.37
CA ASP A 84 -4.41 17.05 -6.13
C ASP A 84 -3.79 17.53 -4.80
N GLU A 85 -3.30 18.76 -4.77
CA GLU A 85 -2.66 19.37 -3.60
C GLU A 85 -3.53 19.32 -2.34
N LYS A 86 -4.86 19.37 -2.48
CA LYS A 86 -5.78 19.26 -1.34
C LYS A 86 -5.69 17.91 -0.61
N PHE A 87 -5.14 16.87 -1.28
CA PHE A 87 -4.94 15.54 -0.72
C PHE A 87 -3.49 15.28 -0.33
N PHE A 88 -2.61 16.27 -0.40
CA PHE A 88 -1.22 16.10 0.01
C PHE A 88 -1.11 15.52 1.42
N VAL A 89 -0.15 14.60 1.52
CA VAL A 89 0.22 13.89 2.73
C VAL A 89 0.90 14.86 3.69
N THR A 90 0.55 14.73 4.96
CA THR A 90 1.07 15.52 6.06
C THR A 90 1.59 14.60 7.16
N GLU A 91 2.16 15.18 8.21
CA GLU A 91 2.58 14.43 9.40
C GLU A 91 1.43 13.64 10.07
N LYS A 92 0.18 14.11 9.92
CA LYS A 92 -1.01 13.43 10.47
C LYS A 92 -1.31 12.10 9.78
N ASP A 93 -0.85 11.95 8.55
CA ASP A 93 -1.04 10.77 7.72
C ASP A 93 0.08 9.73 7.96
N TYR A 94 1.09 10.05 8.78
CA TYR A 94 2.18 9.13 9.11
C TYR A 94 1.65 7.93 9.90
N LEU A 95 2.07 6.72 9.52
CA LEU A 95 1.66 5.49 10.19
C LEU A 95 2.82 4.78 10.87
N PHE A 96 3.91 4.50 10.16
CA PHE A 96 5.10 3.85 10.74
C PHE A 96 6.33 4.01 9.84
N THR A 97 7.51 3.73 10.42
CA THR A 97 8.77 3.60 9.69
C THR A 97 9.35 2.23 10.00
N HIS A 98 9.95 1.60 8.99
CA HIS A 98 10.77 0.41 9.20
C HIS A 98 12.13 0.56 8.53
N VAL A 99 13.14 -0.06 9.12
CA VAL A 99 14.49 -0.09 8.57
C VAL A 99 14.67 -1.36 7.76
N GLN A 100 15.16 -1.20 6.55
CA GLN A 100 15.71 -2.27 5.74
C GLN A 100 17.23 -2.26 5.89
N THR A 101 17.74 -3.14 6.75
CA THR A 101 19.17 -3.23 7.08
C THR A 101 20.03 -3.71 5.92
N SER A 102 19.47 -4.45 4.96
CA SER A 102 20.24 -4.97 3.81
C SER A 102 20.67 -3.90 2.82
N ASN A 103 19.89 -2.81 2.69
CA ASN A 103 20.12 -1.74 1.72
C ASN A 103 20.34 -0.38 2.40
N ASN A 104 20.45 -0.33 3.73
CA ASN A 104 20.49 0.89 4.54
C ASN A 104 19.37 1.87 4.13
N LEU A 105 18.11 1.42 4.15
CA LEU A 105 16.97 2.28 3.83
C LEU A 105 16.01 2.42 5.01
N CYS A 106 15.60 3.64 5.31
CA CYS A 106 14.45 3.95 6.13
C CYS A 106 13.21 4.07 5.24
N LEU A 107 12.24 3.19 5.46
CA LEU A 107 11.03 3.09 4.67
C LEU A 107 9.84 3.63 5.46
N HIS A 108 9.48 4.87 5.19
CA HIS A 108 8.37 5.58 5.82
C HIS A 108 7.06 5.22 5.14
N PHE A 109 6.02 4.97 5.93
CA PHE A 109 4.72 4.60 5.43
C PHE A 109 3.66 5.58 5.94
N TYR A 110 2.90 6.12 5.00
CA TYR A 110 1.80 7.05 5.23
C TYR A 110 0.48 6.42 4.77
N ALA A 111 -0.61 6.82 5.38
CA ALA A 111 -1.96 6.40 5.02
C ALA A 111 -2.87 7.62 4.95
N LYS A 112 -3.36 7.93 3.75
CA LYS A 112 -4.24 9.07 3.49
C LYS A 112 -5.66 8.59 3.29
N GLU A 113 -6.50 8.84 4.27
CA GLU A 113 -7.93 8.55 4.16
C GLU A 113 -8.65 9.64 3.37
N VAL A 114 -9.46 9.21 2.40
CA VAL A 114 -10.30 10.08 1.57
C VAL A 114 -11.74 9.56 1.52
N THR A 115 -12.66 10.42 1.11
CA THR A 115 -14.04 9.98 0.87
C THR A 115 -14.11 9.04 -0.33
N LEU A 116 -15.16 8.22 -0.45
CA LEU A 116 -15.40 7.37 -1.62
C LEU A 116 -15.34 8.17 -2.93
N LYS A 117 -16.00 9.34 -2.96
CA LYS A 117 -16.05 10.21 -4.13
C LYS A 117 -14.67 10.72 -4.53
N ASP A 118 -13.86 11.09 -3.54
CA ASP A 118 -12.51 11.58 -3.74
C ASP A 118 -11.57 10.46 -4.18
N PHE A 119 -11.70 9.26 -3.60
CA PHE A 119 -10.96 8.07 -4.03
C PHE A 119 -11.18 7.80 -5.52
N GLU A 120 -12.44 7.77 -5.96
CA GLU A 120 -12.80 7.58 -7.37
C GLU A 120 -12.31 8.72 -8.27
N ALA A 121 -12.20 9.94 -7.75
CA ALA A 121 -11.66 11.07 -8.50
C ALA A 121 -10.14 10.91 -8.72
N ILE A 122 -9.41 10.51 -7.68
CA ILE A 122 -7.98 10.21 -7.75
C ILE A 122 -7.73 9.05 -8.72
N GLU A 123 -8.59 8.02 -8.73
CA GLU A 123 -8.44 6.93 -9.68
C GLU A 123 -8.57 7.36 -11.15
N ARG A 124 -9.38 8.38 -11.43
CA ARG A 124 -9.53 8.93 -12.77
C ARG A 124 -8.38 9.84 -13.17
N SER A 125 -7.77 10.55 -12.22
CA SER A 125 -6.68 11.51 -12.52
C SER A 125 -5.38 10.83 -12.93
N ILE A 126 -5.22 9.54 -12.69
CA ILE A 126 -3.98 8.82 -13.02
C ILE A 126 -3.61 8.88 -14.50
N PHE A 127 -4.59 8.91 -15.41
CA PHE A 127 -4.32 8.98 -16.85
C PHE A 127 -3.67 10.31 -17.28
N GLU A 128 -3.66 11.30 -16.38
CA GLU A 128 -2.99 12.59 -16.57
C GLU A 128 -1.64 12.65 -15.85
N ALA A 129 -1.26 11.61 -15.10
CA ALA A 129 0.01 11.54 -14.37
C ALA A 129 1.19 11.39 -15.34
N SER A 130 2.33 12.01 -15.01
CA SER A 130 3.50 12.04 -15.90
C SER A 130 4.14 10.67 -16.08
N ASP A 131 3.98 9.80 -15.08
CA ASP A 131 4.67 8.52 -14.98
C ASP A 131 3.78 7.34 -15.36
N PHE A 132 2.51 7.61 -15.67
CA PHE A 132 1.59 6.63 -16.22
C PHE A 132 2.13 6.08 -17.56
N GLY A 133 2.30 4.76 -17.62
CA GLY A 133 2.89 4.05 -18.76
C GLY A 133 4.42 4.08 -18.79
N LYS A 134 5.09 4.65 -17.79
CA LYS A 134 6.57 4.67 -17.65
C LYS A 134 7.01 3.92 -16.41
N GLU A 135 6.84 4.52 -15.23
CA GLU A 135 7.19 3.92 -13.94
C GLU A 135 6.01 3.20 -13.32
N THR A 136 4.80 3.71 -13.58
CA THR A 136 3.52 3.16 -13.13
C THR A 136 2.72 2.62 -14.31
N MET A 137 2.41 1.32 -14.29
CA MET A 137 1.65 0.63 -15.35
C MET A 137 0.13 0.63 -15.10
N GLY A 138 -0.31 1.28 -14.03
CA GLY A 138 -1.70 1.45 -13.66
C GLY A 138 -1.97 1.09 -12.21
N ILE A 139 -3.15 1.50 -11.74
CA ILE A 139 -3.62 1.26 -10.38
C ILE A 139 -4.76 0.26 -10.34
N PHE A 140 -4.91 -0.36 -9.18
CA PHE A 140 -6.01 -1.25 -8.90
C PHE A 140 -6.44 -1.11 -7.44
N ARG A 141 -7.69 -1.50 -7.20
CA ARG A 141 -8.23 -1.62 -5.85
C ARG A 141 -7.85 -2.99 -5.29
N VAL A 142 -7.29 -3.00 -4.08
CA VAL A 142 -7.06 -4.26 -3.36
C VAL A 142 -8.41 -4.92 -3.03
N PRO A 143 -8.63 -6.21 -3.34
CA PRO A 143 -9.90 -6.86 -3.07
C PRO A 143 -10.04 -7.18 -1.57
N MET A 144 -10.60 -6.26 -0.79
CA MET A 144 -10.77 -6.38 0.66
C MET A 144 -11.98 -7.24 1.06
N PHE A 145 -12.11 -8.41 0.43
CA PHE A 145 -13.12 -9.41 0.68
C PHE A 145 -12.55 -10.82 0.40
N THR A 146 -13.21 -11.85 0.91
CA THR A 146 -12.89 -13.25 0.59
C THR A 146 -14.15 -13.96 0.14
N MET A 147 -14.11 -14.65 -1.00
CA MET A 147 -15.24 -15.42 -1.52
C MET A 147 -15.48 -16.69 -0.68
N ASN A 148 -16.63 -17.36 -0.92
CA ASN A 148 -17.06 -18.53 -0.15
C ASN A 148 -16.11 -19.74 -0.24
N ASP A 149 -15.24 -19.79 -1.26
CA ASP A 149 -14.18 -20.82 -1.34
C ASP A 149 -13.02 -20.58 -0.38
N GLY A 150 -13.03 -19.45 0.33
CA GLY A 150 -11.99 -19.07 1.28
C GLY A 150 -10.65 -18.73 0.63
N TYR A 151 -10.60 -18.43 -0.67
CA TYR A 151 -9.36 -18.12 -1.39
C TYR A 151 -9.47 -16.90 -2.31
N ARG A 152 -10.47 -16.84 -3.20
CA ARG A 152 -10.59 -15.71 -4.14
C ARG A 152 -10.86 -14.41 -3.40
N GLY A 153 -10.27 -13.32 -3.86
CA GLY A 153 -10.27 -12.01 -3.19
C GLY A 153 -8.92 -11.73 -2.51
N LEU A 154 -8.94 -11.26 -1.26
CA LEU A 154 -7.74 -10.90 -0.50
C LEU A 154 -6.69 -12.02 -0.41
N PRO A 155 -7.04 -13.30 -0.11
CA PRO A 155 -6.02 -14.35 -0.03
C PRO A 155 -5.33 -14.60 -1.37
N ALA A 156 -6.06 -14.68 -2.47
CA ALA A 156 -5.47 -14.79 -3.80
C ALA A 156 -4.60 -13.58 -4.15
N PHE A 157 -5.03 -12.36 -3.77
CA PHE A 157 -4.26 -11.14 -3.97
C PHE A 157 -2.89 -11.19 -3.29
N LEU A 158 -2.82 -11.73 -2.06
CA LEU A 158 -1.58 -11.87 -1.30
C LEU A 158 -0.54 -12.79 -1.99
N ASN A 159 -0.91 -13.57 -3.01
CA ASN A 159 0.02 -14.41 -3.77
C ASN A 159 0.62 -13.73 -5.02
N ASN A 160 0.25 -12.48 -5.31
CA ASN A 160 0.92 -11.71 -6.36
C ASN A 160 2.37 -11.39 -5.99
N CYS A 161 3.14 -10.93 -6.98
CA CYS A 161 4.51 -10.48 -6.77
C CYS A 161 4.50 -9.04 -6.24
N PHE A 162 5.03 -8.81 -5.03
CA PHE A 162 5.12 -7.48 -4.41
C PHE A 162 6.56 -7.00 -4.40
N VAL A 163 6.75 -5.70 -4.65
CA VAL A 163 8.07 -5.07 -4.60
C VAL A 163 8.56 -4.98 -3.15
N GLY A 164 9.79 -5.45 -2.90
CA GLY A 164 10.45 -5.33 -1.60
C GLY A 164 9.55 -5.71 -0.41
N TYR A 165 9.32 -4.74 0.48
CA TYR A 165 8.47 -4.90 1.67
C TYR A 165 7.02 -4.42 1.49
N ALA A 166 6.55 -4.15 0.26
CA ALA A 166 5.20 -3.62 0.02
C ALA A 166 4.09 -4.52 0.59
N LYS A 167 4.24 -5.85 0.49
CA LYS A 167 3.30 -6.80 1.12
C LYS A 167 3.28 -6.65 2.65
N ASN A 168 4.44 -6.48 3.28
CA ASN A 168 4.54 -6.29 4.73
C ASN A 168 4.00 -4.95 5.17
N GLN A 169 4.28 -3.89 4.41
CA GLN A 169 3.69 -2.57 4.62
C GLN A 169 2.16 -2.65 4.53
N PHE A 170 1.62 -3.35 3.54
CA PHE A 170 0.19 -3.55 3.38
C PHE A 170 -0.44 -4.24 4.58
N LEU A 171 0.13 -5.36 5.02
CA LEU A 171 -0.41 -6.11 6.16
C LEU A 171 -0.33 -5.31 7.48
N ASN A 172 0.75 -4.55 7.70
CA ASN A 172 0.85 -3.67 8.86
C ASN A 172 -0.09 -2.47 8.76
N PHE A 173 -0.30 -1.91 7.56
CA PHE A 173 -1.28 -0.86 7.30
C PHE A 173 -2.69 -1.31 7.69
N LEU A 174 -3.10 -2.52 7.28
CA LEU A 174 -4.42 -3.06 7.63
C LEU A 174 -4.61 -3.16 9.16
N LEU A 175 -3.57 -3.59 9.87
CA LEU A 175 -3.59 -3.73 11.32
C LEU A 175 -3.63 -2.37 12.04
N PHE A 176 -2.72 -1.46 11.68
CA PHE A 176 -2.56 -0.17 12.36
C PHE A 176 -3.71 0.80 12.05
N SER A 177 -4.26 0.73 10.84
CA SER A 177 -5.46 1.49 10.46
C SER A 177 -6.76 0.83 10.93
N LYS A 178 -6.67 -0.31 11.66
CA LYS A 178 -7.81 -1.06 12.22
C LYS A 178 -8.84 -1.50 11.17
N LEU A 179 -8.41 -1.68 9.93
CA LEU A 179 -9.25 -2.22 8.85
C LEU A 179 -9.41 -3.73 8.96
N MET A 180 -8.44 -4.41 9.59
CA MET A 180 -8.51 -5.82 9.95
C MET A 180 -7.80 -6.07 11.29
N SER A 181 -8.33 -7.01 12.07
CA SER A 181 -7.67 -7.55 13.24
C SER A 181 -6.49 -8.46 12.86
N LEU A 182 -5.59 -8.72 13.81
CA LEU A 182 -4.46 -9.63 13.60
C LEU A 182 -4.91 -11.04 13.23
N GLU A 183 -6.01 -11.53 13.80
CA GLU A 183 -6.54 -12.86 13.51
C GLU A 183 -7.13 -12.95 12.10
N GLU A 184 -7.88 -11.93 11.65
CA GLU A 184 -8.37 -11.88 10.26
C GLU A 184 -7.21 -11.86 9.26
N ILE A 185 -6.14 -11.12 9.56
CA ILE A 185 -4.95 -11.08 8.71
C ILE A 185 -4.26 -12.46 8.66
N LYS A 186 -4.10 -13.15 9.80
CA LYS A 186 -3.53 -14.51 9.83
C LYS A 186 -4.37 -15.47 8.99
N VAL A 187 -5.70 -15.43 9.11
CA VAL A 187 -6.61 -16.27 8.33
C VAL A 187 -6.46 -16.00 6.82
N ALA A 188 -6.32 -14.74 6.41
CA ALA A 188 -6.08 -14.38 5.01
C ALA A 188 -4.74 -14.93 4.48
N ILE A 189 -3.67 -14.82 5.28
CA ILE A 189 -2.34 -15.36 4.93
C ILE A 189 -2.35 -16.89 4.87
N GLU A 190 -2.99 -17.57 5.82
CA GLU A 190 -3.12 -19.03 5.79
C GLU A 190 -3.93 -19.50 4.59
N SER A 191 -5.01 -18.77 4.29
CA SER A 191 -5.84 -19.03 3.13
C SER A 191 -5.10 -18.80 1.82
N SER A 192 -4.16 -17.85 1.75
CA SER A 192 -3.36 -17.62 0.54
C SER A 192 -2.45 -18.82 0.23
N LYS A 193 -2.04 -19.60 1.24
CA LYS A 193 -1.20 -20.79 1.05
C LYS A 193 -1.98 -22.00 0.51
N LYS A 194 -3.31 -21.92 0.44
CA LYS A 194 -4.12 -22.98 -0.15
C LYS A 194 -3.81 -23.02 -1.64
N ASN A 195 -3.13 -24.08 -2.08
CA ASN A 195 -2.97 -24.42 -3.49
C ASN A 195 -4.32 -24.84 -4.08
N ILE A 196 -5.21 -23.87 -4.30
CA ILE A 196 -6.36 -24.09 -5.16
C ILE A 196 -5.83 -23.91 -6.57
N GLN A 197 -5.54 -25.02 -7.25
CA GLN A 197 -5.49 -25.02 -8.70
C GLN A 197 -6.84 -24.51 -9.19
N VAL A 198 -6.93 -23.21 -9.43
CA VAL A 198 -8.02 -22.66 -10.23
C VAL A 198 -7.75 -23.25 -11.61
N LYS A 199 -8.52 -24.26 -11.99
CA LYS A 199 -8.53 -24.75 -13.37
C LYS A 199 -8.81 -23.52 -14.23
N CYS A 200 -7.86 -23.12 -15.07
CA CYS A 200 -8.16 -22.20 -16.15
C CYS A 200 -9.25 -22.88 -16.99
N THR A 201 -10.48 -22.39 -16.89
CA THR A 201 -11.59 -22.76 -17.78
C THR A 201 -11.51 -21.95 -19.05
#